data_AF-A0A7S0P2Z9-F1
#
_entry.id   AF-A0A7S0P2Z9-F1
#
_cell.length_a   1.000
_cell.length_b   1.000
_cell.length_c   1.000
_cell.angle_alpha   90.00
_cell.angle_beta   90.00
_cell.angle_gamma   90.00
#
_symmetry.space_group_name_H-M   'P 1'
#
loop_
_entity.id
_entity.type
_entity.pdbx_description
1 polymer ?
#
loop_
_entity_poly.entity_id
_entity_poly.type
_entity_poly.pdbx_seq_one_letter_code
_entity_poly.pdbx_strand_id
1 'polypeptide(L)'
;WRGRGGTASFMGSEGGPWVCLAHLAVRRLRARHLAAAAETSLTKSARRRSTDNAAAMRGAAKMDTAKSRAHSRLHWVKPRMAVEVKMTDEELAGRWYGGIVREGVNAEGAVCLRYDDLIEDGGSRIVETAVFADIRPKPPAPRQGWSKQLVEGSLVNLRFDDAWWPAVIVELIDGDIFSVRFADHEEAPRPCSLADLRPMWEFDAAEPASERAWTMI
;
A
#
# COMPACT_ATOMS: atom_id res chain seq x y z
N TRP A 1 -37.95 -3.93 -44.58
CA TRP A 1 -37.31 -5.10 -45.20
C TRP A 1 -36.10 -4.60 -45.99
N ARG A 2 -34.82 -4.87 -45.74
CA ARG A 2 -33.99 -5.65 -44.79
C ARG A 2 -32.80 -4.72 -44.45
N GLY A 3 -32.21 -4.66 -43.26
CA GLY A 3 -31.66 -5.75 -42.45
C GLY A 3 -30.16 -5.87 -42.69
N ARG A 4 -29.33 -5.24 -41.85
CA ARG A 4 -27.92 -5.58 -41.58
C ARG A 4 -27.40 -4.73 -40.39
N GLY A 5 -27.78 -5.13 -39.18
CA GLY A 5 -27.11 -4.71 -37.95
C GLY A 5 -26.37 -5.92 -37.42
N GLY A 6 -25.06 -5.97 -37.66
CA GLY A 6 -24.19 -7.01 -37.12
C GLY A 6 -24.13 -6.86 -35.61
N THR A 7 -24.61 -7.88 -34.90
CA THR A 7 -24.33 -8.09 -33.49
C THR A 7 -22.86 -8.48 -33.37
N ALA A 8 -21.99 -7.53 -33.02
CA ALA A 8 -20.68 -7.86 -32.49
C ALA A 8 -20.90 -8.35 -31.05
N SER A 9 -21.04 -9.66 -30.92
CA SER A 9 -20.87 -10.36 -29.65
C SER A 9 -19.45 -10.08 -29.16
N PHE A 10 -19.32 -9.27 -28.12
CA PHE A 10 -18.06 -9.10 -27.39
C PHE A 10 -17.85 -10.37 -26.57
N MET A 11 -17.21 -11.35 -27.21
CA MET A 11 -16.69 -12.56 -26.58
C MET A 11 -15.58 -12.19 -25.59
N GLY A 12 -15.73 -12.71 -24.38
CA GLY A 12 -14.77 -12.83 -23.29
C GLY A 12 -13.43 -12.11 -23.43
N SER A 13 -13.23 -11.07 -22.61
CA SER A 13 -11.88 -10.79 -22.13
C SER A 13 -11.51 -11.89 -21.15
N GLU A 14 -10.75 -12.86 -21.64
CA GLU A 14 -9.99 -13.81 -20.84
C GLU A 14 -9.26 -13.05 -19.73
N GLY A 15 -9.60 -13.38 -18.48
CA GLY A 15 -8.90 -12.84 -17.32
C GLY A 15 -7.43 -13.24 -17.41
N GLY A 16 -6.56 -12.25 -17.63
CA GLY A 16 -5.12 -12.46 -17.60
C GLY A 16 -4.68 -13.08 -16.26
N PRO A 17 -3.51 -13.71 -16.21
CA PRO A 17 -3.04 -14.49 -15.06
C PRO A 17 -2.93 -13.72 -13.73
N TRP A 18 -3.15 -12.41 -13.74
CA TRP A 18 -2.98 -11.51 -12.61
C TRP A 18 -4.28 -11.15 -11.87
N VAL A 19 -5.47 -11.41 -12.44
CA VAL A 19 -6.76 -11.30 -11.70
C VAL A 19 -6.78 -12.29 -10.51
N CYS A 20 -5.94 -13.32 -10.55
CA CYS A 20 -5.76 -14.31 -9.49
C CYS A 20 -4.67 -13.94 -8.46
N LEU A 21 -3.87 -12.88 -8.67
CA LEU A 21 -2.64 -12.67 -7.91
C LEU A 21 -2.79 -11.87 -6.62
N ALA A 22 -3.77 -10.97 -6.46
CA ALA A 22 -4.09 -10.47 -5.12
C ALA A 22 -4.53 -11.61 -4.19
N HIS A 23 -5.40 -12.51 -4.69
CA HIS A 23 -5.82 -13.71 -3.94
C HIS A 23 -4.66 -14.68 -3.64
N LEU A 24 -3.68 -14.85 -4.55
CA LEU A 24 -2.50 -15.70 -4.29
C LEU A 24 -1.44 -15.03 -3.40
N ALA A 25 -1.26 -13.70 -3.47
CA ALA A 25 -0.26 -12.99 -2.69
C ALA A 25 -0.64 -12.92 -1.20
N VAL A 26 -1.94 -12.82 -0.90
CA VAL A 26 -2.51 -13.01 0.44
C VAL A 26 -2.10 -14.36 1.07
N ARG A 27 -2.05 -15.44 0.27
CA ARG A 27 -1.66 -16.78 0.74
C ARG A 27 -0.16 -16.91 1.05
N ARG A 28 0.72 -16.14 0.39
CA ARG A 28 2.17 -16.15 0.62
C ARG A 28 2.60 -15.32 1.83
N LEU A 29 1.82 -14.30 2.19
CA LEU A 29 2.04 -13.43 3.35
C LEU A 29 2.11 -14.22 4.68
N ARG A 30 1.24 -15.22 4.87
CA ARG A 30 1.27 -16.11 6.05
C ARG A 30 2.55 -16.95 6.17
N ALA A 31 3.13 -17.39 5.04
CA ALA A 31 4.30 -18.28 5.06
C ALA A 31 5.58 -17.53 5.50
N ARG A 32 5.71 -16.26 5.12
CA ARG A 32 6.88 -15.43 5.47
C ARG A 32 6.86 -14.94 6.92
N HIS A 33 5.70 -14.61 7.50
CA HIS A 33 5.61 -14.18 8.90
C HIS A 33 5.88 -15.30 9.91
N LEU A 34 5.52 -16.55 9.61
CA LEU A 34 5.90 -17.70 10.44
C LEU A 34 7.42 -17.98 10.38
N ALA A 35 8.06 -17.77 9.23
CA ALA A 35 9.51 -17.92 9.07
C ALA A 35 10.30 -16.81 9.79
N ALA A 36 9.89 -15.54 9.67
CA ALA A 36 10.54 -14.41 10.33
C ALA A 36 10.38 -14.44 11.88
N ALA A 37 9.24 -14.92 12.39
CA ALA A 37 9.04 -15.16 13.82
C ALA A 37 9.88 -16.35 14.35
N ALA A 38 10.12 -17.37 13.53
CA ALA A 38 10.99 -18.49 13.89
C ALA A 38 12.48 -18.08 13.95
N GLU A 39 12.97 -17.27 13.01
CA GLU A 39 14.36 -16.81 12.95
C GLU A 39 14.74 -15.84 14.10
N THR A 40 13.80 -15.00 14.53
CA THR A 40 13.98 -14.14 15.71
C THR A 40 14.02 -14.92 17.02
N SER A 41 13.37 -16.10 17.09
CA SER A 41 13.43 -16.98 18.26
C SER A 41 14.76 -17.77 18.35
N LEU A 42 15.33 -18.16 17.21
CA LEU A 42 16.59 -18.93 17.12
C LEU A 42 17.82 -18.04 17.39
N THR A 43 17.82 -16.79 16.92
CA THR A 43 18.93 -15.84 17.12
C THR A 43 19.04 -15.31 18.55
N LYS A 44 17.95 -15.29 19.32
CA LYS A 44 17.94 -14.88 20.74
C LYS A 44 18.59 -15.93 21.66
N SER A 45 18.63 -17.19 21.24
CA SER A 45 19.21 -18.29 22.02
C SER A 45 20.72 -18.49 21.81
N ALA A 46 21.33 -17.83 20.82
CA ALA A 46 22.71 -18.12 20.40
C ALA A 46 23.80 -17.15 20.87
N ARG A 47 23.49 -16.06 21.60
CA ARG A 47 24.51 -15.06 21.97
C ARG A 47 24.57 -14.79 23.48
N ARG A 48 25.06 -15.79 24.23
CA ARG A 48 25.70 -15.57 25.54
C ARG A 48 27.18 -15.87 25.41
N ARG A 49 28.03 -14.83 25.46
CA ARG A 49 29.36 -14.78 26.11
C ARG A 49 30.00 -13.37 25.93
N SER A 50 30.25 -12.72 27.07
CA SER A 50 31.37 -11.83 27.51
C SER A 50 32.34 -11.31 26.42
N THR A 51 32.84 -10.06 26.36
CA THR A 51 33.17 -8.98 27.33
C THR A 51 33.06 -7.60 26.64
N ASP A 52 32.70 -6.54 27.39
CA ASP A 52 33.09 -5.11 27.23
C ASP A 52 31.98 -4.17 27.76
N ASN A 53 31.85 -4.11 29.08
CA ASN A 53 30.71 -3.46 29.73
C ASN A 53 30.60 -1.94 29.47
N ALA A 54 31.71 -1.21 29.26
CA ALA A 54 31.63 0.26 29.11
C ALA A 54 31.25 0.72 27.68
N ALA A 55 31.77 0.06 26.65
CA ALA A 55 31.40 0.33 25.26
C ALA A 55 30.00 -0.20 24.95
N ALA A 56 29.64 -1.37 25.51
CA ALA A 56 28.28 -1.91 25.43
C ALA A 56 27.25 -0.99 26.11
N MET A 57 27.55 -0.42 27.29
CA MET A 57 26.63 0.51 27.97
C MET A 57 26.44 1.83 27.20
N ARG A 58 27.50 2.38 26.59
CA ARG A 58 27.39 3.57 25.72
C ARG A 58 26.65 3.27 24.42
N GLY A 59 26.86 2.09 23.84
CA GLY A 59 26.13 1.60 22.66
C GLY A 59 24.65 1.36 22.95
N ALA A 60 24.33 0.75 24.09
CA ALA A 60 22.97 0.52 24.55
C ALA A 60 22.25 1.84 24.81
N ALA A 61 22.85 2.80 25.54
CA ALA A 61 22.24 4.11 25.78
C ALA A 61 22.01 4.92 24.49
N LYS A 62 22.94 4.88 23.52
CA LYS A 62 22.73 5.48 22.18
C LYS A 62 21.60 4.78 21.42
N MET A 63 21.51 3.46 21.50
CA MET A 63 20.47 2.67 20.85
C MET A 63 19.09 2.87 21.48
N ASP A 64 19.02 3.03 22.81
CA ASP A 64 17.80 3.35 23.55
C ASP A 64 17.31 4.77 23.24
N THR A 65 18.24 5.73 23.11
CA THR A 65 17.91 7.10 22.67
C THR A 65 17.44 7.13 21.21
N ALA A 66 18.07 6.37 20.32
CA ALA A 66 17.66 6.26 18.91
C ALA A 66 16.31 5.55 18.77
N LYS A 67 16.07 4.47 19.52
CA LYS A 67 14.76 3.81 19.61
C LYS A 67 13.70 4.76 20.16
N SER A 68 14.01 5.52 21.21
CA SER A 68 13.10 6.51 21.79
C SER A 68 12.72 7.61 20.77
N ARG A 69 13.68 8.12 20.01
CA ARG A 69 13.43 9.12 18.94
C ARG A 69 12.71 8.53 17.72
N ALA A 70 12.97 7.26 17.38
CA ALA A 70 12.20 6.55 16.39
C ALA A 70 10.76 6.40 16.88
N HIS A 71 10.56 5.91 18.11
CA HIS A 71 9.25 5.74 18.76
C HIS A 71 8.50 7.07 18.92
N SER A 72 9.19 8.19 19.11
CA SER A 72 8.58 9.51 19.15
C SER A 72 8.08 9.97 17.77
N ARG A 73 8.57 9.43 16.65
CA ARG A 73 7.99 9.65 15.31
C ARG A 73 6.80 8.74 15.00
N LEU A 74 6.62 7.67 15.79
CA LEU A 74 5.56 6.67 15.63
C LEU A 74 4.23 7.08 16.27
N HIS A 75 4.21 8.16 17.07
CA HIS A 75 3.06 8.57 17.90
C HIS A 75 1.80 8.97 17.12
N TRP A 76 1.91 9.24 15.81
CA TRP A 76 0.77 9.65 15.00
C TRP A 76 -0.16 8.49 14.67
N VAL A 77 0.33 7.24 14.66
CA VAL A 77 -0.48 6.05 14.37
C VAL A 77 -1.19 5.60 15.64
N LYS A 78 -2.52 5.70 15.65
CA LYS A 78 -3.37 5.32 16.78
C LYS A 78 -4.38 4.25 16.38
N PRO A 79 -4.84 3.41 17.32
CA PRO A 79 -5.95 2.50 17.08
C PRO A 79 -7.14 3.21 16.44
N ARG A 80 -7.82 2.51 15.53
CA ARG A 80 -8.98 2.96 14.74
C ARG A 80 -8.68 4.01 13.68
N MET A 81 -7.43 4.43 13.49
CA MET A 81 -7.08 5.31 12.37
C MET A 81 -7.13 4.56 11.04
N ALA A 82 -7.60 5.25 10.01
CA ALA A 82 -7.56 4.76 8.64
C ALA A 82 -6.19 5.08 8.03
N VAL A 83 -5.56 4.06 7.46
CA VAL A 83 -4.21 4.12 6.90
C VAL A 83 -4.16 3.46 5.54
N GLU A 84 -3.07 3.70 4.82
CA GLU A 84 -2.67 2.90 3.67
C GLU A 84 -1.35 2.20 3.96
N VAL A 85 -1.22 0.97 3.45
CA VAL A 85 -0.04 0.12 3.63
C VAL A 85 0.55 -0.18 2.27
N LYS A 86 1.85 0.04 2.12
CA LYS A 86 2.62 -0.36 0.94
C LYS A 86 3.04 -1.80 1.11
N MET A 87 2.79 -2.62 0.09
CA MET A 87 3.32 -3.97 0.05
C MET A 87 4.75 -3.96 -0.47
N THR A 88 5.62 -4.75 0.15
CA THR A 88 7.04 -4.89 -0.21
C THR A 88 7.33 -6.15 -1.02
N ASP A 89 6.36 -7.05 -1.17
CA ASP A 89 6.50 -8.24 -2.02
C ASP A 89 6.70 -7.80 -3.48
N GLU A 90 7.63 -8.43 -4.20
CA GLU A 90 8.02 -8.02 -5.56
C GLU A 90 6.83 -7.98 -6.52
N GLU A 91 5.92 -8.96 -6.38
CA GLU A 91 4.71 -9.05 -7.19
C GLU A 91 3.65 -7.99 -6.83
N LEU A 92 3.77 -7.32 -5.68
CA LEU A 92 2.83 -6.34 -5.13
C LEU A 92 3.44 -4.94 -4.91
N ALA A 93 4.70 -4.76 -5.28
CA ALA A 93 5.47 -3.56 -4.97
C ALA A 93 4.83 -2.30 -5.58
N GLY A 94 4.91 -1.19 -4.87
CA GLY A 94 4.43 0.12 -5.35
C GLY A 94 2.93 0.37 -5.18
N ARG A 95 2.17 -0.60 -4.67
CA ARG A 95 0.72 -0.51 -4.47
C ARG A 95 0.39 -0.16 -3.02
N TRP A 96 -0.70 0.59 -2.85
CA TRP A 96 -1.20 0.99 -1.53
C TRP A 96 -2.55 0.35 -1.22
N TYR A 97 -2.64 -0.36 -0.10
CA TYR A 97 -3.84 -1.04 0.35
C TYR A 97 -4.44 -0.31 1.55
N GLY A 98 -5.76 -0.08 1.51
CA GLY A 98 -6.48 0.58 2.60
C GLY A 98 -6.66 -0.35 3.80
N GLY A 99 -6.52 0.20 5.00
CA GLY A 99 -6.78 -0.54 6.24
C GLY A 99 -7.10 0.35 7.44
N ILE A 100 -7.41 -0.32 8.54
CA ILE A 100 -7.70 0.30 9.84
C ILE A 100 -6.77 -0.28 10.88
N VAL A 101 -6.08 0.61 11.60
CA VAL A 101 -5.20 0.27 12.72
C VAL A 101 -6.01 -0.41 13.81
N ARG A 102 -5.58 -1.60 14.22
CA ARG A 102 -6.15 -2.33 15.36
C ARG A 102 -5.44 -1.97 16.65
N GLU A 103 -4.12 -2.02 16.61
CA GLU A 103 -3.25 -1.72 17.74
C GLU A 103 -2.20 -0.70 17.28
N GLY A 104 -1.81 0.20 18.18
CA GLY A 104 -0.78 1.18 17.91
C GLY A 104 0.59 0.54 17.68
N VAL A 105 1.61 1.37 17.51
CA VAL A 105 2.96 0.90 17.18
C VAL A 105 3.56 0.15 18.37
N ASN A 106 4.05 -1.08 18.14
CA ASN A 106 4.68 -1.91 19.16
C ASN A 106 6.16 -1.52 19.42
N ALA A 107 6.82 -2.23 20.33
CA ALA A 107 8.22 -1.96 20.71
C ALA A 107 9.21 -2.18 19.54
N GLU A 108 8.82 -3.00 18.57
CA GLU A 108 9.57 -3.33 17.37
C GLU A 108 9.33 -2.33 16.22
N GLY A 109 8.43 -1.36 16.39
CA GLY A 109 8.13 -0.37 15.35
C GLY A 109 7.17 -0.87 14.27
N ALA A 110 6.36 -1.87 14.58
CA ALA A 110 5.34 -2.42 13.70
C ALA A 110 3.92 -2.13 14.22
N VAL A 111 2.93 -2.18 13.33
CA VAL A 111 1.54 -1.82 13.58
C VAL A 111 0.64 -2.97 13.18
N CYS A 112 -0.25 -3.39 14.09
CA CYS A 112 -1.29 -4.34 13.74
C CYS A 112 -2.48 -3.62 13.10
N LEU A 113 -2.89 -4.06 11.92
CA LEU A 113 -3.99 -3.47 11.16
C LEU A 113 -4.85 -4.53 10.49
N ARG A 114 -6.06 -4.13 10.13
CA ARG A 114 -6.99 -4.93 9.34
C ARG A 114 -7.21 -4.23 8.00
N TYR A 115 -7.06 -4.94 6.89
CA TYR A 115 -7.35 -4.41 5.57
C TYR A 115 -8.85 -4.13 5.36
N ASP A 116 -9.14 -3.18 4.48
CA ASP A 116 -10.50 -2.78 4.13
C ASP A 116 -11.15 -3.80 3.18
N ASP A 117 -10.39 -4.22 2.16
CA ASP A 117 -10.93 -4.98 1.02
C ASP A 117 -10.29 -6.36 0.85
N LEU A 118 -9.13 -6.61 1.48
CA LEU A 118 -8.49 -7.93 1.41
C LEU A 118 -9.18 -8.94 2.33
N ILE A 119 -9.70 -10.01 1.74
CA ILE A 119 -10.49 -11.06 2.40
C ILE A 119 -9.75 -12.41 2.31
N GLU A 120 -9.71 -13.14 3.43
CA GLU A 120 -9.22 -14.52 3.48
C GLU A 120 -10.26 -15.51 2.93
N ASP A 121 -9.82 -16.72 2.57
CA ASP A 121 -10.69 -17.81 2.06
C ASP A 121 -11.90 -18.11 2.97
N GLY A 122 -11.81 -17.81 4.27
CA GLY A 122 -12.90 -17.94 5.24
C GLY A 122 -13.90 -16.78 5.26
N GLY A 123 -13.81 -15.83 4.32
CA GLY A 123 -14.68 -14.65 4.23
C GLY A 123 -14.36 -13.54 5.23
N SER A 124 -13.33 -13.70 6.05
CA SER A 124 -12.90 -12.71 7.04
C SER A 124 -11.83 -11.78 6.46
N ARG A 125 -11.87 -10.50 6.80
CA ARG A 125 -10.84 -9.54 6.39
C ARG A 125 -9.48 -9.87 7.01
N ILE A 126 -8.42 -9.73 6.22
CA ILE A 126 -7.05 -10.00 6.65
C ILE A 126 -6.64 -9.02 7.75
N VAL A 127 -5.95 -9.56 8.75
CA VAL A 127 -5.26 -8.82 9.81
C VAL A 127 -3.78 -9.16 9.74
N GLU A 128 -2.93 -8.15 9.77
CA GLU A 128 -1.49 -8.32 9.70
C GLU A 128 -0.73 -7.32 10.58
N THR A 129 0.58 -7.56 10.70
CA THR A 129 1.52 -6.65 11.36
C THR A 129 2.45 -6.06 10.31
N ALA A 130 2.23 -4.81 9.96
CA ALA A 130 3.01 -4.07 8.98
C ALA A 130 4.14 -3.27 9.64
N VAL A 131 5.27 -3.13 8.94
CA VAL A 131 6.36 -2.24 9.37
C VAL A 131 5.90 -0.80 9.21
N PHE A 132 6.13 0.04 10.22
CA PHE A 132 5.66 1.43 10.18
C PHE A 132 6.14 2.24 8.96
N ALA A 133 7.35 1.95 8.45
CA ALA A 133 7.90 2.63 7.28
C ALA A 133 7.05 2.44 6.01
N ASP A 134 6.26 1.37 5.96
CA ASP A 134 5.36 1.06 4.85
C ASP A 134 3.94 1.59 5.10
N ILE A 135 3.71 2.33 6.17
CA ILE A 135 2.40 2.84 6.56
C ILE A 135 2.35 4.35 6.41
N ARG A 136 1.24 4.83 5.82
CA ARG A 136 0.92 6.26 5.77
C ARG A 136 -0.55 6.50 6.15
N PRO A 137 -0.93 7.72 6.56
CA PRO A 137 -2.35 8.05 6.69
C PRO A 137 -3.06 7.87 5.34
N LYS A 138 -4.40 7.81 5.33
CA LYS A 138 -5.11 7.94 4.06
C LYS A 138 -4.85 9.32 3.45
N PRO A 139 -4.54 9.41 2.14
CA PRO A 139 -4.31 10.69 1.50
C PRO A 139 -5.57 11.56 1.53
N PRO A 140 -5.42 12.89 1.41
CA PRO A 140 -6.55 13.81 1.31
C PRO A 140 -7.46 13.44 0.13
N ALA A 141 -8.75 13.69 0.31
CA ALA A 141 -9.70 13.56 -0.79
C ALA A 141 -9.32 14.54 -1.93
N PRO A 142 -9.49 14.14 -3.20
CA PRO A 142 -9.25 15.04 -4.32
C PRO A 142 -10.11 16.30 -4.19
N ARG A 143 -9.54 17.46 -4.50
CA ARG A 143 -10.29 18.73 -4.51
C ARG A 143 -11.36 18.69 -5.61
N GLN A 144 -12.45 19.42 -5.41
CA GLN A 144 -13.49 19.53 -6.45
C GLN A 144 -12.88 20.08 -7.75
N GLY A 145 -13.15 19.40 -8.86
CA GLY A 145 -12.65 19.79 -10.18
C GLY A 145 -11.17 19.46 -10.43
N TRP A 146 -10.52 18.65 -9.59
CA TRP A 146 -9.15 18.18 -9.83
C TRP A 146 -9.00 17.50 -11.20
N SER A 147 -10.05 16.82 -11.69
CA SER A 147 -10.08 16.19 -13.01
C SER A 147 -9.82 17.14 -14.17
N LYS A 148 -10.12 18.44 -14.00
CA LYS A 148 -9.84 19.47 -15.02
C LYS A 148 -8.35 19.70 -15.25
N GLN A 149 -7.50 19.22 -14.34
CA GLN A 149 -6.04 19.31 -14.43
C GLN A 149 -5.43 18.05 -15.05
N LEU A 150 -6.23 16.99 -15.27
CA LEU A 150 -5.75 15.76 -15.90
C LEU A 150 -5.56 15.98 -17.40
N VAL A 151 -4.36 15.66 -17.86
CA VAL A 151 -3.96 15.68 -19.26
C VAL A 151 -3.21 14.38 -19.57
N GLU A 152 -2.99 14.09 -20.86
CA GLU A 152 -2.10 13.02 -21.26
C GLU A 152 -0.73 13.15 -20.55
N GLY A 153 -0.26 12.06 -19.97
CA GLY A 153 0.98 12.01 -19.19
C GLY A 153 0.82 12.34 -17.69
N SER A 154 -0.35 12.78 -17.22
CA SER A 154 -0.58 13.01 -15.78
C SER A 154 -0.39 11.73 -14.96
N LEU A 155 0.35 11.82 -13.85
CA LEU A 155 0.49 10.75 -12.87
C LEU A 155 -0.72 10.70 -11.95
N VAL A 156 -1.27 9.51 -11.76
CA VAL A 156 -2.44 9.27 -10.92
C VAL A 156 -2.26 7.98 -10.12
N ASN A 157 -3.14 7.75 -9.15
CA ASN A 157 -3.38 6.39 -8.69
C ASN A 157 -4.73 5.88 -9.21
N LEU A 158 -4.71 4.69 -9.80
CA LEU A 158 -5.88 3.94 -10.22
C LEU A 158 -6.28 2.95 -9.11
N ARG A 159 -7.56 2.91 -8.78
CA ARG A 159 -8.15 1.86 -7.96
C ARG A 159 -8.31 0.60 -8.79
N PHE A 160 -7.52 -0.42 -8.48
CA PHE A 160 -7.56 -1.71 -9.17
C PHE A 160 -7.17 -2.82 -8.20
N ASP A 161 -7.87 -3.96 -8.27
CA ASP A 161 -7.58 -5.16 -7.46
C ASP A 161 -7.34 -4.85 -5.98
N ASP A 162 -8.31 -4.14 -5.37
CA ASP A 162 -8.32 -3.75 -3.96
C ASP A 162 -7.16 -2.84 -3.49
N ALA A 163 -6.36 -2.32 -4.42
CA ALA A 163 -5.24 -1.43 -4.17
C ALA A 163 -5.32 -0.13 -4.98
N TRP A 164 -4.51 0.84 -4.58
CA TRP A 164 -4.19 2.02 -5.37
C TRP A 164 -2.87 1.80 -6.10
N TRP A 165 -2.94 1.77 -7.43
CA TRP A 165 -1.83 1.50 -8.33
C TRP A 165 -1.33 2.78 -8.99
N PRO A 166 -0.01 2.98 -9.11
CA PRO A 166 0.51 4.09 -9.89
C PRO A 166 0.14 3.89 -11.37
N ALA A 167 -0.43 4.92 -11.98
CA ALA A 167 -0.87 4.88 -13.38
C ALA A 167 -0.63 6.25 -14.05
N VAL A 168 -0.67 6.24 -15.37
CA VAL A 168 -0.50 7.42 -16.23
C VAL A 168 -1.74 7.57 -17.09
N ILE A 169 -2.28 8.79 -17.18
CA ILE A 169 -3.34 9.12 -18.12
C ILE A 169 -2.78 9.05 -19.55
N VAL A 170 -3.42 8.26 -20.40
CA VAL A 170 -3.11 8.19 -21.83
C VAL A 170 -3.97 9.17 -22.60
N GLU A 171 -5.28 9.19 -22.35
CA GLU A 171 -6.20 10.14 -22.98
C GLU A 171 -7.53 10.22 -22.22
N LEU A 172 -8.28 11.30 -22.46
CA LEU A 172 -9.69 11.41 -22.09
C LEU A 172 -10.54 10.81 -23.22
N ILE A 173 -11.30 9.77 -22.93
CA ILE A 173 -12.15 9.09 -23.91
C ILE A 173 -13.47 9.83 -24.07
N ASP A 174 -14.21 10.01 -22.97
CA ASP A 174 -15.50 10.70 -22.94
C ASP A 174 -15.87 11.08 -21.50
N GLY A 175 -16.36 12.31 -21.29
CA GLY A 175 -16.85 12.77 -19.99
C GLY A 175 -15.86 12.55 -18.84
N ASP A 176 -16.16 11.55 -17.99
CA ASP A 176 -15.35 11.12 -16.83
C ASP A 176 -14.66 9.77 -17.06
N ILE A 177 -14.53 9.32 -18.31
CA ILE A 177 -13.88 8.07 -18.71
C ILE A 177 -12.50 8.37 -19.30
N PHE A 178 -11.47 7.82 -18.67
CA PHE A 178 -10.07 8.00 -19.06
C PHE A 178 -9.48 6.67 -19.51
N SER A 179 -8.62 6.73 -20.53
CA SER A 179 -7.70 5.65 -20.85
C SER A 179 -6.46 5.78 -19.97
N VAL A 180 -6.11 4.74 -19.21
CA VAL A 180 -4.97 4.75 -18.30
C VAL A 180 -4.10 3.54 -18.50
N ARG A 181 -2.80 3.69 -18.27
CA ARG A 181 -1.82 2.61 -18.27
C ARG A 181 -1.11 2.57 -16.93
N PHE A 182 -0.86 1.37 -16.41
CA PHE A 182 -0.06 1.22 -15.20
C PHE A 182 1.36 1.76 -15.41
N ALA A 183 1.92 2.39 -14.38
CA ALA A 183 3.21 3.05 -14.48
C ALA A 183 4.39 2.06 -14.38
N ASP A 184 4.19 0.90 -13.76
CA ASP A 184 5.21 -0.09 -13.44
C ASP A 184 5.33 -1.24 -14.46
N HIS A 185 4.46 -1.31 -15.47
CA HIS A 185 4.54 -2.34 -16.53
C HIS A 185 3.89 -1.88 -17.85
N GLU A 186 4.35 -2.49 -18.95
CA GLU A 186 3.94 -2.17 -20.33
C GLU A 186 2.66 -2.91 -20.75
N GLU A 187 1.61 -2.81 -19.94
CA GLU A 187 0.28 -3.30 -20.33
C GLU A 187 -0.44 -2.31 -21.27
N ALA A 188 -1.40 -2.85 -22.04
CA ALA A 188 -2.25 -2.02 -22.89
C ALA A 188 -3.08 -1.05 -22.03
N PRO A 189 -3.29 0.20 -22.49
CA PRO A 189 -4.16 1.13 -21.80
C PRO A 189 -5.58 0.57 -21.66
N ARG A 190 -6.24 0.94 -20.56
CA ARG A 190 -7.58 0.47 -20.21
C ARG A 190 -8.50 1.64 -19.83
N PRO A 191 -9.80 1.56 -20.16
CA PRO A 191 -10.75 2.57 -19.73
C PRO A 191 -11.01 2.44 -18.22
N CYS A 192 -11.12 3.57 -17.54
CA CYS A 192 -11.54 3.67 -16.14
C CYS A 192 -12.36 4.94 -15.92
N SER A 193 -13.15 4.96 -14.83
CA SER A 193 -13.92 6.14 -14.46
C SER A 193 -13.10 7.08 -13.58
N LEU A 194 -13.46 8.37 -13.54
CA LEU A 194 -12.86 9.34 -12.62
C LEU A 194 -12.99 8.92 -11.15
N ALA A 195 -14.04 8.18 -10.78
CA ALA A 195 -14.25 7.69 -9.42
C ALA A 195 -13.19 6.66 -9.00
N ASP A 196 -12.57 5.97 -9.96
CA ASP A 196 -11.48 5.02 -9.74
C ASP A 196 -10.11 5.72 -9.75
N LEU A 197 -10.06 7.02 -9.99
CA LEU A 197 -8.83 7.79 -10.04
C LEU A 197 -8.70 8.71 -8.82
N ARG A 198 -7.45 8.94 -8.43
CA ARG A 198 -7.08 10.00 -7.51
C ARG A 198 -5.74 10.62 -7.93
N PRO A 199 -5.43 11.84 -7.46
CA PRO A 199 -4.09 12.38 -7.61
C PRO A 199 -3.05 11.44 -7.02
N MET A 200 -1.87 11.40 -7.62
CA MET A 200 -0.74 10.75 -6.98
C MET A 200 -0.30 11.60 -5.79
N TRP A 201 -0.24 10.98 -4.62
CA TRP A 201 0.13 11.63 -3.37
C TRP A 201 1.42 11.04 -2.82
N GLU A 202 2.37 11.92 -2.50
CA GLU A 202 3.57 11.61 -1.73
C GLU A 202 3.36 12.02 -0.27
N PHE A 203 3.75 11.14 0.66
CA PHE A 203 3.64 11.37 2.10
C PHE A 203 5.01 11.63 2.72
N ASP A 204 5.16 12.77 3.39
CA ASP A 204 6.35 13.10 4.16
C ASP A 204 6.22 12.63 5.62
N ALA A 205 6.88 11.52 5.94
CA ALA A 205 6.92 10.95 7.28
C ALA A 205 7.76 11.77 8.29
N ALA A 206 8.50 12.79 7.85
CA ALA A 206 9.22 13.69 8.76
C ALA A 206 8.28 14.64 9.51
N GLU A 207 7.18 15.05 8.88
CA GLU A 207 6.19 15.98 9.44
C GLU A 207 4.74 15.46 9.34
N PRO A 208 4.44 14.28 9.91
CA PRO A 208 3.18 13.56 9.65
C PRO A 208 1.91 14.27 10.16
N ALA A 209 2.06 15.29 11.01
CA ALA A 209 0.96 16.07 11.58
C ALA A 209 0.73 17.42 10.86
N SER A 210 1.57 17.76 9.87
CA SER A 210 1.49 19.01 9.12
C SER A 210 0.47 18.92 8.00
N GLU A 211 -0.20 20.02 7.65
CA GLU A 211 -1.00 20.11 6.41
C GLU A 211 -0.13 19.88 5.15
N ARG A 212 1.19 20.03 5.29
CA ARG A 212 2.19 19.79 4.24
C ARG A 212 2.72 18.36 4.19
N ALA A 213 2.19 17.46 5.03
CA ALA A 213 2.59 16.06 5.00
C ALA A 213 2.25 15.37 3.66
N TRP A 214 1.37 15.99 2.86
CA TRP A 214 0.93 15.49 1.57
C TRP A 214 1.30 16.45 0.44
N THR A 215 2.03 15.92 -0.53
CA THR A 215 2.32 16.62 -1.78
C THR A 215 1.66 15.88 -2.93
N MET A 216 0.92 16.61 -3.75
CA MET A 216 0.40 16.09 -5.01
C MET A 216 1.54 16.15 -6.04
N ILE A 217 1.81 15.03 -6.71
CA ILE A 217 2.89 14.90 -7.69
C ILE A 217 2.36 14.56 -9.08
#